data_AF-A0A409WCE5-F1
#
_entry.id   AF-A0A409WCE5-F1
#
_cell.length_a   1.000
_cell.length_b   1.000
_cell.length_c   1.000
_cell.angle_alpha   90.00
_cell.angle_beta   90.00
_cell.angle_gamma   90.00
#
_symmetry.space_group_name_H-M   'P 1'
#
loop_
_entity.id
_entity.type
_entity.pdbx_description
1 polymer ?
#
loop_
_entity_poly.entity_id
_entity_poly.type
_entity_poly.pdbx_seq_one_letter_code
_entity_poly.pdbx_strand_id
1 'polypeptide(L)'
;MVTSQELQRQIMQLEKEQTRYRVRLSRAAKANLEFSEEIRALQRRNLALTDMLRPLSCSICMTLMRDPLVLPECGHSFCDECLRTWFETIRRKFTQGHPSRDPLPGLSLASLKRLSALVKENARLAHLRPAVKEIARFMQPRAEYTCPLCDSLVGTRPVINFQLKEAVEAAERDLHDHDLLVLDDYDKEKARKSSVTFWDALFPPGTV
;
A
#
# COMPACT_ATOMS: atom_id res chain seq x y z
N MET A 1 1.25 -77.39 24.28
CA MET A 1 2.22 -77.46 23.16
C MET A 1 1.47 -77.09 21.88
N VAL A 2 1.93 -76.09 21.13
CA VAL A 2 1.35 -75.76 19.81
C VAL A 2 1.82 -76.81 18.81
N THR A 3 0.93 -77.30 17.94
CA THR A 3 1.26 -78.31 16.95
C THR A 3 1.88 -77.69 15.70
N SER A 4 2.72 -78.44 14.98
CA SER A 4 3.40 -77.96 13.76
C SER A 4 2.42 -77.43 12.69
N GLN A 5 1.27 -78.10 12.53
CA GLN A 5 0.20 -77.68 11.61
C GLN A 5 -0.44 -76.33 12.00
N GLU A 6 -0.54 -76.03 13.29
CA GLU A 6 -1.12 -74.77 13.75
C GLU A 6 -0.17 -73.58 13.51
N LEU A 7 1.13 -73.80 13.69
CA LEU A 7 2.15 -72.81 13.32
C LEU A 7 2.15 -72.52 11.82
N GLN A 8 1.99 -73.54 10.97
CA GLN A 8 1.89 -73.37 9.52
C GLN A 8 0.69 -72.51 9.10
N ARG A 9 -0.47 -72.68 9.76
CA ARG A 9 -1.66 -71.83 9.51
C ARG A 9 -1.40 -70.38 9.91
N GLN A 10 -0.75 -70.15 11.05
CA GLN A 10 -0.43 -68.81 11.54
C GLN A 10 0.54 -68.08 10.60
N ILE A 11 1.56 -68.77 10.07
CA ILE A 11 2.48 -68.22 9.06
C ILE A 11 1.70 -67.80 7.80
N MET A 12 0.87 -68.69 7.25
CA MET A 12 0.06 -68.39 6.05
C MET A 12 -0.90 -67.20 6.27
N GLN A 13 -1.45 -67.05 7.47
CA GLN A 13 -2.29 -65.90 7.81
C GLN A 13 -1.48 -64.59 7.90
N LEU A 14 -0.29 -64.62 8.55
CA LEU A 14 0.60 -63.47 8.65
C LEU A 14 1.12 -63.01 7.28
N GLU A 15 1.47 -63.93 6.37
CA GLU A 15 1.87 -63.60 4.99
C GLU A 15 0.74 -62.91 4.21
N LYS A 16 -0.50 -63.39 4.38
CA LYS A 16 -1.71 -62.80 3.80
C LYS A 16 -1.98 -61.40 4.35
N GLU A 17 -1.76 -61.18 5.64
CA GLU A 17 -1.88 -59.86 6.27
C GLU A 17 -0.76 -58.91 5.86
N GLN A 18 0.50 -59.35 5.83
CA GLN A 18 1.63 -58.58 5.34
C GLN A 18 1.42 -58.12 3.89
N THR A 19 0.90 -59.01 3.03
CA THR A 19 0.52 -58.68 1.64
C THR A 19 -0.56 -57.61 1.59
N ARG A 20 -1.60 -57.71 2.43
CA ARG A 20 -2.67 -56.69 2.55
C ARG A 20 -2.10 -55.34 3.01
N TYR A 21 -1.21 -55.31 4.00
CA TYR A 21 -0.55 -54.08 4.46
C TYR A 21 0.33 -53.47 3.37
N ARG A 22 1.11 -54.28 2.63
CA ARG A 22 1.96 -53.81 1.52
C ARG A 22 1.15 -53.15 0.41
N VAL A 23 0.01 -53.74 0.04
CA VAL A 23 -0.92 -53.14 -0.94
C VAL A 23 -1.56 -51.85 -0.42
N ARG A 24 -1.98 -51.81 0.85
CA ARG A 24 -2.51 -50.57 1.47
C ARG A 24 -1.48 -49.45 1.49
N LEU A 25 -0.24 -49.75 1.90
CA LEU A 25 0.85 -48.77 1.95
C LEU A 25 1.21 -48.28 0.55
N SER A 26 1.26 -49.16 -0.46
CA SER A 26 1.50 -48.79 -1.86
C SER A 26 0.40 -47.87 -2.41
N ARG A 27 -0.87 -48.13 -2.10
CA ARG A 27 -2.00 -47.26 -2.48
C ARG A 27 -1.91 -45.89 -1.79
N ALA A 28 -1.61 -45.86 -0.49
CA ALA A 28 -1.43 -44.61 0.25
C ALA A 28 -0.24 -43.79 -0.26
N ALA A 29 0.89 -44.43 -0.57
CA ALA A 29 2.05 -43.79 -1.17
C ALA A 29 1.74 -43.18 -2.55
N LYS A 30 0.96 -43.88 -3.38
CA LYS A 30 0.49 -43.35 -4.67
C LYS A 30 -0.43 -42.14 -4.49
N ALA A 31 -1.43 -42.22 -3.62
CA ALA A 31 -2.34 -41.10 -3.36
C ALA A 31 -1.61 -39.86 -2.79
N ASN A 32 -0.62 -40.07 -1.91
CA ASN A 32 0.22 -39.00 -1.39
C ASN A 32 1.09 -38.33 -2.49
N LEU A 33 1.55 -39.10 -3.49
CA LEU A 33 2.28 -38.56 -4.63
C LEU A 33 1.38 -37.70 -5.51
N GLU A 34 0.20 -38.22 -5.88
CA GLU A 34 -0.82 -37.51 -6.67
C GLU A 34 -1.22 -36.18 -6.00
N PHE A 35 -1.51 -36.20 -4.70
CA PHE A 35 -1.81 -35.00 -3.92
C PHE A 35 -0.63 -34.00 -3.84
N SER A 36 0.61 -34.50 -3.74
CA SER A 36 1.81 -33.66 -3.76
C SER A 36 2.02 -32.97 -5.12
N GLU A 37 1.71 -33.65 -6.22
CA GLU A 37 1.76 -33.09 -7.57
C GLU A 37 0.69 -32.02 -7.80
N GLU A 38 -0.52 -32.24 -7.30
CA GLU A 38 -1.61 -31.27 -7.33
C GLU A 38 -1.28 -29.99 -6.52
N ILE A 39 -0.74 -30.14 -5.30
CA ILE A 39 -0.24 -29.00 -4.51
C ILE A 39 0.81 -28.21 -5.28
N ARG A 40 1.79 -28.89 -5.91
CA ARG A 40 2.81 -28.20 -6.73
C ARG A 40 2.19 -27.47 -7.93
N ALA A 41 1.14 -28.01 -8.53
CA ALA A 41 0.42 -27.36 -9.64
C ALA A 41 -0.37 -26.13 -9.17
N LEU A 42 -0.99 -26.18 -7.99
CA LEU A 42 -1.63 -25.03 -7.35
C LEU A 42 -0.60 -23.95 -6.98
N GLN A 43 0.54 -24.32 -6.39
CA GLN A 43 1.62 -23.39 -6.06
C GLN A 43 2.17 -22.66 -7.29
N ARG A 44 2.38 -23.37 -8.42
CA ARG A 44 2.80 -22.73 -9.69
C ARG A 44 1.77 -21.72 -10.21
N ARG A 45 0.47 -22.04 -10.15
CA ARG A 45 -0.60 -21.11 -10.53
C ARG A 45 -0.65 -19.88 -9.63
N ASN A 46 -0.53 -20.07 -8.31
CA ASN A 46 -0.54 -18.99 -7.33
C ASN A 46 0.67 -18.04 -7.50
N LEU A 47 1.86 -18.58 -7.79
CA LEU A 47 3.04 -17.76 -8.09
C LEU A 47 2.83 -16.92 -9.36
N ALA A 48 2.36 -17.53 -10.45
CA ALA A 48 2.10 -16.81 -11.70
C ALA A 48 1.06 -15.68 -11.52
N LEU A 49 0.01 -15.93 -10.74
CA LEU A 49 -0.97 -14.92 -10.38
C LEU A 49 -0.35 -13.79 -9.54
N THR A 50 0.49 -14.14 -8.56
CA THR A 50 1.19 -13.15 -7.72
C THR A 50 2.13 -12.27 -8.54
N ASP A 51 2.87 -12.84 -9.50
CA ASP A 51 3.72 -12.08 -10.42
C ASP A 51 2.91 -11.14 -11.33
N MET A 52 1.76 -11.60 -11.83
CA MET A 52 0.84 -10.80 -12.67
C MET A 52 0.17 -9.65 -11.90
N LEU A 53 -0.23 -9.87 -10.65
CA LEU A 53 -0.90 -8.85 -9.83
C LEU A 53 0.06 -7.87 -9.15
N ARG A 54 1.35 -8.23 -8.98
CA ARG A 54 2.38 -7.37 -8.37
C ARG A 54 2.37 -5.90 -8.86
N PRO A 55 2.34 -5.57 -10.17
CA PRO A 55 2.31 -4.19 -10.64
C PRO A 55 0.99 -3.45 -10.35
N LEU A 56 -0.09 -4.18 -10.02
CA LEU A 56 -1.40 -3.65 -9.64
C LEU A 56 -1.56 -3.50 -8.12
N SER A 57 -0.61 -4.03 -7.33
CA SER A 57 -0.63 -4.00 -5.87
C SER A 57 0.10 -2.80 -5.29
N CYS A 58 -0.49 -2.19 -4.27
CA CYS A 58 0.08 -1.10 -3.49
C CYS A 58 1.22 -1.62 -2.61
N SER A 59 2.41 -1.02 -2.68
CA SER A 59 3.55 -1.46 -1.84
C SER A 59 3.42 -1.12 -0.35
N ILE A 60 2.35 -0.45 0.07
CA ILE A 60 2.08 -0.11 1.48
C ILE A 60 1.17 -1.17 2.12
N CYS A 61 0.03 -1.48 1.51
CA CYS A 61 -0.94 -2.45 2.03
C CYS A 61 -0.83 -3.84 1.40
N MET A 62 -0.01 -4.02 0.35
CA MET A 62 0.21 -5.26 -0.39
C MET A 62 -1.03 -5.87 -1.06
N THR A 63 -2.12 -5.10 -1.17
CA THR A 63 -3.35 -5.45 -1.90
C THR A 63 -3.43 -4.69 -3.22
N LEU A 64 -4.36 -5.05 -4.10
CA LEU A 64 -4.72 -4.27 -5.29
C LEU A 64 -5.02 -2.80 -4.92
N MET A 65 -4.63 -1.88 -5.81
CA MET A 65 -4.69 -0.44 -5.55
C MET A 65 -6.10 0.14 -5.67
N ARG A 66 -6.74 0.44 -4.54
CA ARG A 66 -7.98 1.24 -4.50
C ARG A 66 -7.66 2.73 -4.72
N ASP A 67 -8.26 3.30 -5.76
CA ASP A 67 -8.03 4.67 -6.25
C ASP A 67 -6.53 5.02 -6.33
N PRO A 68 -5.79 4.44 -7.30
CA PRO A 68 -4.35 4.60 -7.42
C PRO A 68 -3.97 6.06 -7.72
N LEU A 69 -3.23 6.67 -6.79
CA LEU A 69 -2.59 7.97 -6.98
C LEU A 69 -1.13 7.78 -7.38
N VAL A 70 -0.74 8.38 -8.50
CA VAL A 70 0.65 8.50 -8.95
C VAL A 70 1.28 9.78 -8.40
N LEU A 71 2.55 9.67 -7.97
CA LEU A 71 3.42 10.78 -7.62
C LEU A 71 4.14 11.29 -8.88
N PRO A 72 3.86 12.50 -9.39
CA PRO A 72 4.39 12.98 -10.68
C PRO A 72 5.93 13.00 -10.76
N GLU A 73 6.61 13.24 -9.64
CA GLU A 73 8.07 13.38 -9.58
C GLU A 73 8.85 12.06 -9.75
N CYS A 74 8.21 10.91 -9.48
CA CYS A 74 8.87 9.60 -9.51
C CYS A 74 8.06 8.46 -10.14
N GLY A 75 6.81 8.69 -10.53
CA GLY A 75 5.96 7.70 -11.21
C GLY A 75 5.40 6.58 -10.31
N HIS A 76 5.82 6.48 -9.06
CA HIS A 76 5.29 5.49 -8.11
C HIS A 76 3.81 5.74 -7.79
N SER A 77 3.03 4.66 -7.71
CA SER A 77 1.59 4.69 -7.46
C SER A 77 1.21 3.93 -6.19
N PHE A 78 0.21 4.44 -5.47
CA PHE A 78 -0.27 3.90 -4.19
C PHE A 78 -1.79 4.08 -4.08
N CYS A 79 -2.45 3.33 -3.19
CA CYS A 79 -3.85 3.65 -2.82
C CYS A 79 -3.92 5.07 -2.23
N ASP A 80 -4.95 5.83 -2.59
CA ASP A 80 -5.20 7.17 -2.03
C ASP A 80 -5.14 7.20 -0.50
N GLU A 81 -5.83 6.28 0.19
CA GLU A 81 -5.85 6.20 1.65
C GLU A 81 -4.47 5.91 2.28
N CYS A 82 -3.69 5.03 1.65
CA CYS A 82 -2.33 4.71 2.11
C CYS A 82 -1.41 5.93 1.98
N LEU A 83 -1.49 6.64 0.85
CA LEU A 83 -0.68 7.83 0.61
C LEU A 83 -1.09 8.99 1.53
N ARG A 84 -2.39 9.20 1.77
CA ARG A 84 -2.88 10.17 2.76
C ARG A 84 -2.37 9.88 4.17
N THR A 85 -2.39 8.62 4.59
CA THR A 85 -1.89 8.18 5.91
C THR A 85 -0.38 8.41 6.08
N TRP A 86 0.40 8.19 5.01
CA TRP A 86 1.83 8.51 4.98
C TRP A 86 2.09 10.01 5.14
N PHE A 87 1.40 10.84 4.35
CA PHE A 87 1.57 12.30 4.37
C PHE A 87 1.10 12.89 5.71
N GLU A 88 0.02 12.38 6.30
CA GLU A 88 -0.42 12.75 7.65
C GLU A 88 0.64 12.42 8.71
N THR A 89 1.37 11.30 8.56
CA THR A 89 2.44 10.93 9.48
C THR A 89 3.64 11.88 9.38
N ILE A 90 4.01 12.31 8.17
CA ILE A 90 5.03 13.36 7.95
C ILE A 90 4.56 14.69 8.57
N ARG A 91 3.31 15.11 8.28
CA ARG A 91 2.71 16.34 8.81
C ARG A 91 2.72 16.36 10.33
N ARG A 92 2.25 15.29 10.99
CA ARG A 92 2.22 15.16 12.45
C ARG A 92 3.62 15.25 13.07
N LYS A 93 4.63 14.59 12.49
CA LYS A 93 6.04 14.69 12.95
C LYS A 93 6.56 16.12 12.86
N PHE A 94 6.26 16.81 11.75
CA PHE A 94 6.63 18.21 11.56
C PHE A 94 5.95 19.13 12.59
N THR A 95 4.64 19.00 12.80
CA THR A 95 3.88 19.80 13.78
C THR A 95 4.34 19.57 15.22
N GLN A 96 4.75 18.34 15.59
CA GLN A 96 5.33 18.04 16.91
C GLN A 96 6.65 18.80 17.15
N GLY A 97 7.50 18.95 16.11
CA GLY A 97 8.71 19.78 16.18
C GLY A 97 8.43 21.28 16.14
N HIS A 98 7.25 21.71 15.66
CA HIS A 98 6.91 23.11 15.39
C HIS A 98 5.49 23.50 15.89
N PRO A 99 5.19 23.41 17.19
CA PRO A 99 3.83 23.54 17.76
C PRO A 99 3.20 24.95 17.70
N SER A 100 3.71 25.87 16.88
CA SER A 100 3.16 27.23 16.70
C SER A 100 3.29 27.76 15.27
N ARG A 101 3.53 26.90 14.26
CA ARG A 101 3.59 27.32 12.84
C ARG A 101 3.07 26.27 11.86
N ASP A 102 2.28 26.76 10.90
CA ASP A 102 2.06 26.17 9.57
C ASP A 102 3.29 26.42 8.63
N PRO A 103 3.34 25.88 7.40
CA PRO A 103 4.40 26.13 6.39
C PRO A 103 4.24 27.49 5.64
N LEU A 104 4.91 27.90 4.53
CA LEU A 104 5.54 27.25 3.35
C LEU A 104 6.75 28.15 2.83
N PRO A 105 7.83 27.69 2.11
CA PRO A 105 9.25 28.18 2.32
C PRO A 105 9.98 29.11 1.29
N GLY A 106 11.05 29.86 1.71
CA GLY A 106 11.97 30.50 0.71
C GLY A 106 13.12 31.52 1.01
N LEU A 107 13.14 32.39 2.04
CA LEU A 107 14.34 33.23 2.35
C LEU A 107 14.59 33.33 3.86
N SER A 108 15.76 33.87 4.27
CA SER A 108 16.17 33.91 5.68
C SER A 108 15.11 34.58 6.56
N LEU A 109 14.56 33.78 7.48
CA LEU A 109 13.49 34.19 8.39
C LEU A 109 13.87 35.43 9.22
N ALA A 110 15.18 35.66 9.44
CA ALA A 110 15.73 36.87 10.05
C ALA A 110 15.48 38.14 9.21
N SER A 111 15.64 38.12 7.89
CA SER A 111 15.38 39.28 7.03
C SER A 111 13.90 39.60 6.94
N LEU A 112 13.04 38.59 6.86
CA LEU A 112 11.58 38.82 6.89
C LEU A 112 11.06 39.25 8.27
N LYS A 113 11.62 38.73 9.37
CA LYS A 113 11.35 39.26 10.73
C LYS A 113 11.74 40.74 10.84
N ARG A 114 12.91 41.13 10.34
CA ARG A 114 13.36 42.54 10.30
C ARG A 114 12.43 43.41 9.46
N LEU A 115 12.05 42.98 8.26
CA LEU A 115 11.09 43.69 7.41
C LEU A 115 9.71 43.84 8.10
N SER A 116 9.23 42.78 8.76
CA SER A 116 7.97 42.79 9.51
C SER A 116 8.00 43.71 10.73
N ALA A 117 9.14 43.84 11.41
CA ALA A 117 9.33 44.81 12.50
C ALA A 117 9.29 46.25 11.98
N LEU A 118 10.11 46.57 10.96
CA LEU A 118 10.17 47.89 10.34
C LEU A 118 8.80 48.36 9.81
N VAL A 119 8.01 47.47 9.20
CA VAL A 119 6.67 47.78 8.67
C VAL A 119 5.60 47.91 9.78
N LYS A 120 5.84 47.38 10.98
CA LYS A 120 4.99 47.62 12.17
C LYS A 120 5.31 48.95 12.84
N GLU A 121 6.60 49.25 13.02
CA GLU A 121 7.09 50.44 13.73
C GLU A 121 6.90 51.73 12.93
N ASN A 122 6.94 51.67 11.60
CA ASN A 122 6.77 52.84 10.74
C ASN A 122 5.33 52.99 10.26
N ALA A 123 4.58 53.96 10.84
CA ALA A 123 3.21 54.26 10.43
C ALA A 123 3.05 54.56 8.93
N ARG A 124 4.07 55.19 8.31
CA ARG A 124 4.11 55.45 6.85
C ARG A 124 4.13 54.19 5.99
N LEU A 125 4.64 53.07 6.53
CA LEU A 125 4.71 51.77 5.84
C LEU A 125 3.53 50.85 6.18
N ALA A 126 2.53 51.31 6.95
CA ALA A 126 1.40 50.48 7.39
C ALA A 126 0.62 49.81 6.23
N HIS A 127 0.60 50.45 5.05
CA HIS A 127 0.00 49.93 3.82
C HIS A 127 0.71 48.67 3.26
N LEU A 128 1.98 48.42 3.64
CA LEU A 128 2.74 47.24 3.22
C LEU A 128 2.53 46.02 4.13
N ARG A 129 1.82 46.15 5.26
CA ARG A 129 1.54 45.02 6.18
C ARG A 129 0.89 43.82 5.47
N PRO A 130 -0.07 43.97 4.53
CA PRO A 130 -0.64 42.84 3.81
C PRO A 130 0.39 42.15 2.91
N ALA A 131 1.18 42.93 2.16
CA ALA A 131 2.22 42.40 1.28
C ALA A 131 3.31 41.65 2.07
N VAL A 132 3.77 42.19 3.20
CA VAL A 132 4.75 41.50 4.07
C VAL A 132 4.15 40.24 4.70
N LYS A 133 2.85 40.24 5.05
CA LYS A 133 2.15 39.04 5.54
C LYS A 133 2.04 37.97 4.46
N GLU A 134 1.81 38.35 3.21
CA GLU A 134 1.74 37.41 2.09
C GLU A 134 3.13 36.83 1.76
N ILE A 135 4.17 37.67 1.66
CA ILE A 135 5.56 37.24 1.49
C ILE A 135 5.99 36.30 2.65
N ALA A 136 5.54 36.58 3.88
CA ALA A 136 5.78 35.70 5.03
C ALA A 136 5.15 34.31 4.90
N ARG A 137 4.01 34.21 4.20
CA ARG A 137 3.29 32.96 3.95
C ARG A 137 4.02 32.05 2.94
N PHE A 138 4.82 32.66 2.06
CA PHE A 138 5.70 31.98 1.11
C PHE A 138 7.12 31.69 1.65
N MET A 139 7.44 31.95 2.93
CA MET A 139 8.82 31.89 3.44
C MET A 139 9.14 31.00 4.68
N GLN A 140 8.23 30.16 5.16
CA GLN A 140 8.35 29.28 6.36
C GLN A 140 8.68 27.80 6.01
N PRO A 141 9.30 26.94 6.84
CA PRO A 141 9.71 25.58 6.42
C PRO A 141 8.53 24.71 5.96
N ARG A 142 8.67 23.88 4.89
CA ARG A 142 7.64 22.89 4.47
C ARG A 142 7.82 21.60 5.27
N ALA A 143 6.73 20.90 5.54
CA ALA A 143 6.81 19.45 5.74
C ALA A 143 7.25 18.85 4.40
N GLU A 144 8.46 18.30 4.35
CA GLU A 144 9.01 17.68 3.15
C GLU A 144 8.35 16.32 2.95
N TYR A 145 7.31 16.28 2.11
CA TYR A 145 6.63 15.04 1.77
C TYR A 145 7.50 14.21 0.82
N THR A 146 7.66 12.92 1.12
CA THR A 146 8.50 12.00 0.35
C THR A 146 7.72 10.81 -0.17
N CYS A 147 8.16 10.24 -1.29
CA CYS A 147 7.66 8.98 -1.82
C CYS A 147 7.97 7.81 -0.86
N PRO A 148 6.97 7.00 -0.44
CA PRO A 148 7.18 5.81 0.39
C PRO A 148 8.11 4.72 -0.17
N LEU A 149 8.43 4.75 -1.47
CA LEU A 149 9.24 3.74 -2.16
C LEU A 149 10.66 4.18 -2.50
N CYS A 150 10.90 5.48 -2.69
CA CYS A 150 12.17 5.99 -3.22
C CYS A 150 12.61 7.33 -2.61
N ASP A 151 11.94 7.79 -1.56
CA ASP A 151 12.18 9.03 -0.81
C ASP A 151 12.20 10.34 -1.63
N SER A 152 11.87 10.29 -2.93
CA SER A 152 11.76 11.48 -3.79
C SER A 152 10.78 12.49 -3.20
N LEU A 153 11.18 13.76 -3.17
CA LEU A 153 10.36 14.87 -2.70
C LEU A 153 9.12 15.04 -3.59
N VAL A 154 7.96 15.21 -2.95
CA VAL A 154 6.67 15.43 -3.60
C VAL A 154 6.27 16.89 -3.39
N GLY A 155 6.47 17.71 -4.42
CA GLY A 155 6.05 19.12 -4.46
C GLY A 155 4.70 19.32 -5.15
N THR A 156 4.29 18.35 -5.96
CA THR A 156 3.11 18.37 -6.81
C THR A 156 1.98 17.56 -6.18
N ARG A 157 0.73 17.96 -6.43
CA ARG A 157 -0.43 17.16 -6.02
C ARG A 157 -0.38 15.77 -6.69
N PRO A 158 -0.55 14.67 -5.94
CA PRO A 158 -0.74 13.35 -6.53
C PRO A 158 -1.97 13.30 -7.44
N VAL A 159 -1.89 12.52 -8.52
CA VAL A 159 -2.93 12.45 -9.58
C VAL A 159 -3.47 11.04 -9.68
N ILE A 160 -4.77 10.86 -9.97
CA ILE A 160 -5.33 9.51 -10.20
C ILE A 160 -4.75 8.93 -11.49
N ASN A 161 -4.16 7.74 -11.40
CA ASN A 161 -3.73 6.98 -12.57
C ASN A 161 -4.90 6.15 -13.11
N PHE A 162 -5.65 6.72 -14.06
CA PHE A 162 -6.86 6.09 -14.61
C PHE A 162 -6.58 4.75 -15.32
N GLN A 163 -5.47 4.63 -16.05
CA GLN A 163 -5.09 3.37 -16.72
C GLN A 163 -4.82 2.25 -15.70
N LEU A 164 -4.11 2.57 -14.62
CA LEU A 164 -3.86 1.64 -13.52
C LEU A 164 -5.14 1.29 -12.77
N LYS A 165 -6.06 2.25 -12.61
CA LYS A 165 -7.39 2.01 -12.01
C LYS A 165 -8.22 1.04 -12.87
N GLU A 166 -8.28 1.24 -14.18
CA GLU A 166 -8.99 0.35 -15.11
C GLU A 166 -8.39 -1.07 -15.09
N ALA A 167 -7.06 -1.18 -15.03
CA ALA A 167 -6.37 -2.48 -14.92
C ALA A 167 -6.64 -3.18 -13.58
N VAL A 168 -6.67 -2.44 -12.45
CA VAL A 168 -7.08 -2.98 -11.14
C VAL A 168 -8.54 -3.43 -11.17
N GLU A 169 -9.47 -2.59 -11.61
CA GLU A 169 -10.89 -2.93 -11.65
C GLU A 169 -11.18 -4.11 -12.61
N ALA A 170 -10.35 -4.33 -13.64
CA ALA A 170 -10.39 -5.52 -14.48
C ALA A 170 -9.90 -6.78 -13.75
N ALA A 171 -8.72 -6.71 -13.11
CA ALA A 171 -8.19 -7.83 -12.33
C ALA A 171 -9.10 -8.21 -11.15
N GLU A 172 -9.73 -7.24 -10.49
CA GLU A 172 -10.73 -7.47 -9.43
C GLU A 172 -11.94 -8.28 -9.94
N ARG A 173 -12.44 -8.00 -11.15
CA ARG A 173 -13.54 -8.77 -11.76
C ARG A 173 -13.12 -10.21 -12.09
N ASP A 174 -12.00 -10.39 -12.80
CA ASP A 174 -11.51 -11.72 -13.17
C ASP A 174 -11.22 -12.60 -11.93
N LEU A 175 -10.76 -11.99 -10.83
CA LEU A 175 -10.54 -12.68 -9.56
C LEU A 175 -11.84 -12.99 -8.81
N HIS A 176 -12.85 -12.12 -8.91
CA HIS A 176 -14.16 -12.34 -8.31
C HIS A 176 -14.94 -13.44 -9.03
N ASP A 177 -14.95 -13.43 -10.37
CA ASP A 177 -15.60 -14.45 -11.22
C ASP A 177 -14.97 -15.86 -11.05
N HIS A 178 -13.80 -15.95 -10.40
CA HIS A 178 -13.10 -17.19 -10.07
C HIS A 178 -13.10 -17.54 -8.57
N ASP A 179 -13.92 -16.87 -7.74
CA ASP A 179 -13.96 -17.04 -6.27
C ASP A 179 -12.60 -16.83 -5.56
N LEU A 180 -11.67 -16.08 -6.19
CA LEU A 180 -10.34 -15.79 -5.67
C LEU A 180 -10.27 -14.48 -4.87
N LEU A 181 -11.25 -13.58 -5.02
CA LEU A 181 -11.41 -12.39 -4.20
C LEU A 181 -12.87 -12.14 -3.80
N VAL A 182 -13.05 -11.77 -2.52
CA VAL A 182 -14.26 -11.11 -2.02
C VAL A 182 -14.00 -9.61 -2.04
N LEU A 183 -14.90 -8.83 -2.65
CA LEU A 183 -14.83 -7.38 -2.65
C LEU A 183 -15.51 -6.84 -1.39
N ASP A 184 -14.80 -6.01 -0.62
CA ASP A 184 -15.36 -5.30 0.54
C ASP A 184 -16.34 -4.19 0.09
N ASP A 185 -17.34 -3.88 0.91
CA ASP A 185 -18.28 -2.75 0.71
C ASP A 185 -17.55 -1.39 0.78
N TYR A 186 -16.98 -0.96 -0.34
CA TYR A 186 -16.22 0.27 -0.45
C TYR A 186 -17.07 1.46 -0.92
N ASP A 187 -17.37 2.38 0.00
CA ASP A 187 -18.06 3.65 -0.29
C ASP A 187 -17.16 4.62 -1.10
N LYS A 188 -17.22 4.48 -2.43
CA LYS A 188 -16.50 5.33 -3.39
C LYS A 188 -16.83 6.82 -3.24
N GLU A 189 -18.03 7.21 -2.78
CA GLU A 189 -18.43 8.62 -2.72
C GLU A 189 -17.84 9.32 -1.48
N LYS A 190 -17.90 8.67 -0.31
CA LYS A 190 -17.26 9.14 0.92
C LYS A 190 -15.74 9.20 0.77
N ALA A 191 -15.13 8.19 0.16
CA ALA A 191 -13.70 8.17 -0.13
C ALA A 191 -13.29 9.36 -1.01
N ARG A 192 -13.99 9.61 -2.12
CA ARG A 192 -13.71 10.74 -3.03
C ARG A 192 -13.77 12.09 -2.33
N LYS A 193 -14.80 12.34 -1.50
CA LYS A 193 -14.95 13.61 -0.74
C LYS A 193 -13.80 13.80 0.27
N SER A 194 -13.42 12.72 0.95
CA SER A 194 -12.32 12.71 1.93
C SER A 194 -10.93 12.89 1.27
N SER A 195 -10.75 12.35 0.07
CA SER A 195 -9.53 12.52 -0.72
C SER A 195 -9.34 13.96 -1.20
N VAL A 196 -10.36 14.53 -1.86
CA VAL A 196 -10.30 15.90 -2.42
C VAL A 196 -9.97 16.93 -1.34
N THR A 197 -10.71 16.92 -0.23
CA THR A 197 -10.51 17.88 0.88
C THR A 197 -9.13 17.79 1.53
N PHE A 198 -8.55 16.59 1.61
CA PHE A 198 -7.19 16.39 2.13
C PHE A 198 -6.13 16.94 1.17
N TRP A 199 -6.19 16.57 -0.11
CA TRP A 199 -5.19 16.98 -1.09
C TRP A 199 -5.26 18.47 -1.43
N ASP A 200 -6.44 19.08 -1.40
CA ASP A 200 -6.62 20.55 -1.54
C ASP A 200 -5.96 21.33 -0.40
N ALA A 201 -5.97 20.79 0.82
CA ALA A 201 -5.35 21.42 1.98
C ALA A 201 -3.80 21.36 1.96
N LEU A 202 -3.23 20.32 1.33
CA LEU A 202 -1.77 20.17 1.18
C LEU A 202 -1.23 20.87 -0.07
N PHE A 203 -1.98 20.82 -1.18
CA PHE A 203 -1.61 21.36 -2.49
C PHE A 203 -2.71 22.31 -3.00
N PRO A 204 -2.82 23.52 -2.41
CA PRO A 204 -3.83 24.49 -2.83
C PRO A 204 -3.56 25.00 -4.25
N PRO A 205 -4.60 25.32 -5.03
CA PRO A 205 -4.44 25.78 -6.42
C PRO A 205 -3.62 27.07 -6.50
N GLY A 206 -2.60 27.08 -7.36
CA GLY A 206 -1.71 28.23 -7.60
C GLY A 206 -0.34 28.20 -6.90
N THR A 207 0.11 27.05 -6.38
CA THR A 207 1.45 26.89 -5.78
C THR A 207 2.46 26.20 -6.69
N VAL A 208 2.53 26.60 -7.96
CA VAL A 208 3.57 26.17 -8.93
C VAL A 208 4.56 27.31 -9.11
#